data_AF-A0AA42YET5-F1
#
_entry.id   AF-A0AA42YET5-F1
#
_cell.length_a   1.000
_cell.length_b   1.000
_cell.length_c   1.000
_cell.angle_alpha   90.00
_cell.angle_beta   90.00
_cell.angle_gamma   90.00
#
_symmetry.space_group_name_H-M   'P 1'
#
loop_
_entity.id
_entity.type
_entity.pdbx_description
1 polymer ?
#
loop_
_entity_poly.entity_id
_entity_poly.type
_entity_poly.pdbx_seq_one_letter_code
_entity_poly.pdbx_strand_id
1 'polypeptide(L)'
;MRKHTFIITLAVLALAATGTAFAAAGGSCNEAILVQAGTFADDLGGANSKWYSYDATGTGNIPINTSLPGTQFETRLVVFGACGGAPVAESSGGGGRLAHVLVAGFPGQRFFIEVSKIGGSGSQFELAVDDKLVGPCGQAGTGGCFIANGTPFCDDTCGGPPCPGCCTMICAADPFCCDTAWDQICADAAQVSCVVVPVELKNFEIDG
;
A
#
# COMPACT_ATOMS: atom_id res chain seq x y z
N MET A 1 57.57 -63.12 16.11
CA MET A 1 56.79 -61.98 16.64
C MET A 1 56.55 -60.99 15.50
N ARG A 2 55.41 -61.07 14.82
CA ARG A 2 55.11 -60.30 13.60
C ARG A 2 54.16 -59.17 13.99
N LYS A 3 54.64 -57.92 14.02
CA LYS A 3 53.82 -56.74 14.32
C LYS A 3 52.78 -56.57 13.21
N HIS A 4 51.50 -56.69 13.53
CA HIS A 4 50.40 -56.35 12.63
C HIS A 4 50.00 -54.89 12.85
N THR A 5 50.40 -54.05 11.91
CA THR A 5 49.99 -52.64 11.82
C THR A 5 48.58 -52.59 11.23
N PHE A 6 47.59 -52.24 12.04
CA PHE A 6 46.22 -51.96 11.57
C PHE A 6 46.18 -50.53 11.02
N ILE A 7 45.94 -50.39 9.71
CA ILE A 7 45.69 -49.11 9.05
C ILE A 7 44.18 -48.85 9.15
N ILE A 8 43.77 -47.86 9.94
CA ILE A 8 42.37 -47.39 10.00
C ILE A 8 42.19 -46.41 8.84
N THR A 9 41.52 -46.84 7.78
CA THR A 9 41.15 -45.98 6.65
C THR A 9 39.97 -45.10 7.09
N LEU A 10 40.25 -43.83 7.35
CA LEU A 10 39.23 -42.83 7.68
C LEU A 10 38.43 -42.51 6.41
N ALA A 11 37.22 -43.06 6.28
CA ALA A 11 36.31 -42.71 5.20
C ALA A 11 35.75 -41.30 5.46
N VAL A 12 36.23 -40.31 4.71
CA VAL A 12 35.64 -38.97 4.69
C VAL A 12 34.33 -39.07 3.91
N LEU A 13 33.21 -39.06 4.63
CA LEU A 13 31.88 -38.97 4.05
C LEU A 13 31.71 -37.54 3.49
N ALA A 14 31.88 -37.38 2.18
CA ALA A 14 31.55 -36.14 1.49
C ALA A 14 30.02 -35.97 1.52
N LEU A 15 29.53 -35.11 2.43
CA LEU A 15 28.14 -34.68 2.44
C LEU A 15 27.92 -33.79 1.20
N ALA A 16 27.20 -34.30 0.21
CA ALA A 16 26.78 -33.52 -0.93
C ALA A 16 25.85 -32.40 -0.44
N ALA A 17 26.34 -31.16 -0.42
CA ALA A 17 25.48 -30.00 -0.31
C ALA A 17 24.64 -29.96 -1.59
N THR A 18 23.40 -30.45 -1.52
CA THR A 18 22.40 -30.13 -2.53
C THR A 18 22.22 -28.63 -2.47
N GLY A 19 22.82 -27.91 -3.43
CA GLY A 19 22.64 -26.48 -3.56
C GLY A 19 21.16 -26.22 -3.80
N THR A 20 20.43 -25.87 -2.76
CA THR A 20 19.20 -25.11 -2.94
C THR A 20 19.66 -23.79 -3.53
N ALA A 21 19.44 -23.61 -4.83
CA ALA A 21 19.51 -22.29 -5.41
C ALA A 21 18.61 -21.40 -4.54
N PHE A 22 19.20 -20.45 -3.83
CA PHE A 22 18.41 -19.36 -3.27
C PHE A 22 17.78 -18.70 -4.49
N ALA A 23 16.48 -18.91 -4.70
CA ALA A 23 15.76 -18.13 -5.68
C ALA A 23 16.08 -16.66 -5.38
N ALA A 24 16.44 -15.90 -6.42
CA ALA A 24 16.66 -14.47 -6.24
C ALA A 24 15.39 -13.90 -5.58
N ALA A 25 15.56 -13.20 -4.46
CA ALA A 25 14.43 -12.59 -3.75
C ALA A 25 13.60 -11.77 -4.74
N GLY A 26 12.27 -11.91 -4.67
CA GLY A 26 11.34 -11.28 -5.59
C GLY A 26 11.17 -12.00 -6.94
N GLY A 27 11.59 -13.26 -7.09
CA GLY A 27 11.35 -14.02 -8.32
C GLY A 27 9.89 -14.41 -8.57
N SER A 28 9.08 -14.48 -7.50
CA SER A 28 7.67 -14.82 -7.55
C SER A 28 6.91 -14.20 -6.37
N CYS A 29 5.57 -14.22 -6.38
CA CYS A 29 4.79 -13.72 -5.25
C CYS A 29 5.02 -14.50 -3.94
N ASN A 30 5.45 -15.76 -3.99
CA ASN A 30 5.80 -16.55 -2.80
C ASN A 30 7.13 -16.12 -2.19
N GLU A 31 7.96 -15.46 -2.98
CA GLU A 31 9.32 -15.00 -2.62
C GLU A 31 9.38 -13.47 -2.64
N ALA A 32 8.23 -12.82 -2.56
CA ALA A 32 8.08 -11.39 -2.65
C ALA A 32 8.90 -10.68 -1.55
N ILE A 33 9.63 -9.64 -1.94
CA ILE A 33 10.43 -8.83 -1.01
C ILE A 33 9.49 -7.96 -0.18
N LEU A 34 9.49 -8.11 1.15
CA LEU A 34 8.71 -7.25 2.04
C LEU A 34 9.29 -5.83 2.05
N VAL A 35 8.48 -4.86 1.62
CA VAL A 35 8.81 -3.43 1.69
C VAL A 35 8.00 -2.75 2.79
N GLN A 36 8.49 -1.60 3.26
CA GLN A 36 7.74 -0.72 4.15
C GLN A 36 7.10 0.41 3.33
N ALA A 37 6.38 1.34 3.98
CA ALA A 37 6.01 2.58 3.31
C ALA A 37 7.28 3.42 3.03
N GLY A 38 7.32 4.08 1.87
CA GLY A 38 8.45 4.89 1.41
C GLY A 38 8.87 4.58 -0.03
N THR A 39 10.03 5.09 -0.41
CA THR A 39 10.62 4.92 -1.75
C THR A 39 11.83 3.98 -1.68
N PHE A 40 11.87 3.01 -2.58
CA PHE A 40 12.88 1.96 -2.66
C PHE A 40 13.48 1.90 -4.05
N ALA A 41 14.76 2.21 -4.18
CA ALA A 41 15.50 2.00 -5.42
C ALA A 41 15.85 0.51 -5.57
N ASP A 42 15.58 -0.06 -6.74
CA ASP A 42 15.93 -1.45 -7.06
C ASP A 42 16.24 -1.61 -8.55
N ASP A 43 16.78 -2.76 -8.91
CA ASP A 43 17.14 -3.16 -10.26
C ASP A 43 16.54 -4.55 -10.55
N LEU A 44 15.94 -4.72 -11.74
CA LEU A 44 15.48 -6.05 -12.17
C LEU A 44 16.62 -7.06 -12.37
N GLY A 45 17.88 -6.61 -12.49
CA GLY A 45 19.06 -7.49 -12.55
C GLY A 45 19.06 -8.45 -13.75
N GLY A 46 18.38 -8.08 -14.84
CA GLY A 46 18.20 -8.93 -16.03
C GLY A 46 16.93 -9.81 -16.02
N ALA A 47 16.15 -9.81 -14.94
CA ALA A 47 14.83 -10.42 -14.92
C ALA A 47 13.79 -9.58 -15.69
N ASN A 48 12.67 -10.22 -16.08
CA ASN A 48 11.55 -9.52 -16.72
C ASN A 48 10.59 -8.89 -15.71
N SER A 49 10.53 -9.41 -14.48
CA SER A 49 9.76 -8.83 -13.39
C SER A 49 10.38 -9.14 -12.04
N LYS A 50 9.97 -8.38 -11.02
CA LYS A 50 10.34 -8.59 -9.62
C LYS A 50 9.11 -8.35 -8.74
N TRP A 51 9.00 -9.15 -7.68
CA TRP A 51 7.87 -9.20 -6.77
C TRP A 51 8.20 -8.63 -5.40
N TYR A 52 7.27 -7.83 -4.89
CA TYR A 52 7.29 -7.20 -3.58
C TYR A 52 6.01 -7.50 -2.83
N SER A 53 6.06 -7.42 -1.51
CA SER A 53 4.87 -7.45 -0.67
C SER A 53 4.86 -6.27 0.28
N TYR A 54 3.68 -5.77 0.60
CA TYR A 54 3.49 -4.67 1.54
C TYR A 54 2.33 -5.01 2.48
N ASP A 55 2.55 -4.79 3.78
CA ASP A 55 1.51 -4.88 4.79
C ASP A 55 0.96 -3.47 5.03
N ALA A 56 -0.29 -3.24 4.62
CA ALA A 56 -0.97 -1.98 4.83
C ALA A 56 -1.03 -1.65 6.33
N THR A 57 -0.64 -0.43 6.67
CA THR A 57 -0.57 0.03 8.06
C THR A 57 -1.78 0.88 8.46
N GLY A 58 -2.52 1.42 7.49
CA GLY A 58 -3.78 2.13 7.69
C GLY A 58 -4.92 1.71 6.74
N THR A 59 -6.09 2.34 6.90
CA THR A 59 -7.25 2.14 6.02
C THR A 59 -7.45 3.29 5.04
N GLY A 60 -7.57 2.99 3.74
CA GLY A 60 -7.80 4.01 2.69
C GLY A 60 -7.03 3.69 1.41
N ASN A 61 -6.90 4.66 0.51
CA ASN A 61 -6.18 4.44 -0.75
C ASN A 61 -4.68 4.58 -0.54
N ILE A 62 -3.92 3.55 -0.91
CA ILE A 62 -2.46 3.49 -0.90
C ILE A 62 -1.98 3.77 -2.34
N PRO A 63 -1.37 4.93 -2.61
CA PRO A 63 -0.65 5.17 -3.86
C PRO A 63 0.55 4.24 -3.97
N ILE A 64 0.62 3.51 -5.07
CA ILE A 64 1.80 2.71 -5.42
C ILE A 64 2.24 3.16 -6.81
N ASN A 65 3.51 3.53 -6.94
CA ASN A 65 4.03 4.02 -8.20
C ASN A 65 5.47 3.61 -8.45
N THR A 66 5.88 3.68 -9.72
CA THR A 66 7.27 3.49 -10.11
C THR A 66 7.84 4.79 -10.67
N SER A 67 8.95 5.28 -10.13
CA SER A 67 9.73 6.37 -10.71
C SER A 67 10.93 5.80 -11.49
N LEU A 68 11.34 6.53 -12.53
CA LEU A 68 12.31 6.09 -13.54
C LEU A 68 13.38 7.17 -13.76
N PRO A 69 14.06 7.65 -12.70
CA PRO A 69 14.96 8.77 -12.84
C PRO A 69 16.12 8.44 -13.80
N GLY A 70 16.15 9.11 -14.95
CA GLY A 70 17.25 9.04 -15.91
C GLY A 70 17.28 7.81 -16.82
N THR A 71 16.23 6.99 -16.86
CA THR A 71 16.17 5.79 -17.72
C THR A 71 15.04 5.87 -18.76
N GLN A 72 15.13 5.11 -19.84
CA GLN A 72 14.00 4.89 -20.76
C GLN A 72 13.19 3.67 -20.36
N PHE A 73 13.40 3.13 -19.16
CA PHE A 73 12.82 1.88 -18.70
C PHE A 73 11.30 1.99 -18.60
N GLU A 74 10.57 1.17 -19.33
CA GLU A 74 9.10 1.19 -19.28
C GLU A 74 8.61 0.07 -18.37
N THR A 75 7.80 0.43 -17.39
CA THR A 75 7.32 -0.48 -16.33
C THR A 75 5.85 -0.78 -16.47
N ARG A 76 5.46 -2.00 -16.13
CA ARG A 76 4.09 -2.35 -15.73
C ARG A 76 4.08 -2.67 -14.25
N LEU A 77 3.16 -2.02 -13.55
CA LEU A 77 2.90 -2.18 -12.13
C LEU A 77 1.57 -2.88 -11.97
N VAL A 78 1.56 -3.99 -11.22
CA VAL A 78 0.36 -4.76 -10.92
C VAL A 78 0.30 -5.04 -9.44
N VAL A 79 -0.88 -4.88 -8.85
CA VAL A 79 -1.11 -5.16 -7.43
C VAL A 79 -2.16 -6.24 -7.30
N PHE A 80 -1.95 -7.16 -6.37
CA PHE A 80 -2.81 -8.31 -6.09
C PHE A 80 -3.13 -8.34 -4.59
N GLY A 81 -4.36 -8.73 -4.25
CA GLY A 81 -4.77 -8.96 -2.86
C GLY A 81 -4.33 -10.32 -2.29
N ALA A 82 -3.84 -11.22 -3.14
CA ALA A 82 -3.31 -12.53 -2.75
C ALA A 82 -2.30 -13.03 -3.79
N CYS A 83 -1.30 -13.78 -3.35
CA CYS A 83 -0.35 -14.44 -4.24
C CYS A 83 -1.08 -15.45 -5.15
N GLY A 84 -0.94 -15.29 -6.47
CA GLY A 84 -1.66 -16.08 -7.47
C GLY A 84 -3.13 -15.69 -7.68
N GLY A 85 -3.59 -14.62 -7.04
CA GLY A 85 -4.94 -14.08 -7.24
C GLY A 85 -5.09 -13.26 -8.52
N ALA A 86 -6.30 -12.73 -8.73
CA ALA A 86 -6.53 -11.74 -9.79
C ALA A 86 -5.94 -10.36 -9.41
N PRO A 87 -5.51 -9.56 -10.39
CA PRO A 87 -5.09 -8.18 -10.14
C PRO A 87 -6.21 -7.36 -9.51
N VAL A 88 -5.87 -6.54 -8.51
CA VAL A 88 -6.78 -5.54 -7.91
C VAL A 88 -6.56 -4.14 -8.49
N ALA A 89 -5.35 -3.86 -9.00
CA ALA A 89 -5.03 -2.66 -9.74
C ALA A 89 -3.85 -2.90 -10.67
N GLU A 90 -3.82 -2.20 -11.81
CA GLU A 90 -2.72 -2.25 -12.74
C GLU A 90 -2.54 -0.92 -13.47
N SER A 91 -1.29 -0.60 -13.81
CA SER A 91 -0.92 0.58 -14.59
C SER A 91 0.42 0.34 -15.27
N SER A 92 0.69 1.08 -16.33
CA SER A 92 1.98 1.04 -17.02
C SER A 92 2.52 2.45 -17.24
N GLY A 93 3.83 2.60 -17.05
CA GLY A 93 4.59 3.82 -17.29
C GLY A 93 5.56 3.64 -18.45
N GLY A 94 5.75 4.70 -19.23
CA GLY A 94 6.67 4.74 -20.37
C GLY A 94 6.84 6.15 -20.92
N GLY A 95 7.90 6.40 -21.68
CA GLY A 95 8.19 7.72 -22.26
C GLY A 95 8.30 8.86 -21.23
N GLY A 96 8.86 8.60 -20.05
CA GLY A 96 8.99 9.59 -18.96
C GLY A 96 7.78 9.72 -18.04
N ARG A 97 6.78 8.82 -18.16
CA ARG A 97 5.62 8.74 -17.27
C ARG A 97 5.79 7.61 -16.26
N LEU A 98 5.41 7.83 -15.01
CA LEU A 98 5.34 6.79 -13.98
C LEU A 98 4.14 5.86 -14.19
N ALA A 99 4.31 4.57 -13.85
CA ALA A 99 3.18 3.71 -13.56
C ALA A 99 2.63 4.11 -12.18
N HIS A 100 1.31 4.26 -12.05
CA HIS A 100 0.65 4.70 -10.82
C HIS A 100 -0.67 3.96 -10.64
N VAL A 101 -0.88 3.40 -9.45
CA VAL A 101 -2.13 2.76 -9.03
C VAL A 101 -2.53 3.24 -7.64
N LEU A 102 -3.82 3.12 -7.34
CA LEU A 102 -4.38 3.28 -6.00
C LEU A 102 -5.01 1.96 -5.59
N VAL A 103 -4.70 1.47 -4.39
CA VAL A 103 -5.36 0.29 -3.82
C VAL A 103 -5.96 0.61 -2.47
N ALA A 104 -7.18 0.14 -2.21
CA ALA A 104 -7.82 0.32 -0.92
C ALA A 104 -7.26 -0.68 0.10
N GLY A 105 -6.50 -0.19 1.08
CA GLY A 105 -5.91 -0.96 2.17
C GLY A 105 -6.71 -0.90 3.47
N PHE A 106 -6.43 -1.82 4.39
CA PHE A 106 -6.77 -1.78 5.82
C PHE A 106 -5.63 -2.38 6.65
N PRO A 107 -5.49 -2.05 7.95
CA PRO A 107 -4.37 -2.51 8.77
C PRO A 107 -4.19 -4.03 8.75
N GLY A 108 -2.97 -4.47 8.45
CA GLY A 108 -2.59 -5.88 8.36
C GLY A 108 -2.99 -6.58 7.06
N GLN A 109 -3.62 -5.87 6.11
CA GLN A 109 -3.86 -6.40 4.77
C GLN A 109 -2.55 -6.48 4.01
N ARG A 110 -2.24 -7.66 3.46
CA ARG A 110 -1.07 -7.86 2.60
C ARG A 110 -1.41 -7.69 1.13
N PHE A 111 -0.65 -6.83 0.45
CA PHE A 111 -0.62 -6.75 -1.01
C PHE A 111 0.61 -7.42 -1.58
N PHE A 112 0.47 -7.96 -2.77
CA PHE A 112 1.59 -8.44 -3.61
C PHE A 112 1.69 -7.53 -4.82
N ILE A 113 2.90 -7.07 -5.12
CA ILE A 113 3.17 -6.04 -6.12
C ILE A 113 4.16 -6.64 -7.11
N GLU A 114 3.78 -6.68 -8.38
CA GLU A 114 4.67 -7.06 -9.47
C GLU A 114 5.09 -5.81 -10.24
N VAL A 115 6.40 -5.60 -10.35
CA VAL A 115 6.99 -4.61 -11.26
C VAL A 115 7.64 -5.36 -12.41
N SER A 116 7.17 -5.11 -13.62
CA SER A 116 7.63 -5.79 -14.84
C SER A 116 8.22 -4.81 -15.84
N LYS A 117 9.23 -5.25 -16.60
CA LYS A 117 9.70 -4.55 -17.79
C LYS A 117 8.72 -4.77 -18.94
N ILE A 118 8.27 -3.70 -19.57
CA ILE A 118 7.48 -3.75 -20.81
C ILE A 118 8.18 -3.14 -22.02
N GLY A 119 9.27 -2.39 -21.80
CA GLY A 119 9.98 -1.71 -22.87
C GLY A 119 11.22 -0.95 -22.39
N GLY A 120 11.89 -0.30 -23.33
CA GLY A 120 12.97 0.63 -23.03
C GLY A 120 14.31 0.03 -22.61
N SER A 121 15.31 0.90 -22.46
CA SER A 121 16.66 0.56 -22.02
C SER A 121 16.84 0.78 -20.52
N GLY A 122 17.64 -0.09 -19.89
CA GLY A 122 17.84 -0.12 -18.44
C GLY A 122 16.94 -1.14 -17.72
N SER A 123 17.11 -1.19 -16.41
CA SER A 123 16.46 -2.11 -15.47
C SER A 123 16.30 -1.53 -14.06
N GLN A 124 16.81 -0.30 -13.83
CA GLN A 124 16.71 0.41 -12.56
C GLN A 124 15.39 1.17 -12.47
N PHE A 125 14.77 1.13 -11.30
CA PHE A 125 13.55 1.84 -10.98
C PHE A 125 13.50 2.16 -9.48
N GLU A 126 12.63 3.08 -9.12
CA GLU A 126 12.22 3.28 -7.74
C GLU A 126 10.77 2.82 -7.59
N LEU A 127 10.48 1.96 -6.62
CA LEU A 127 9.12 1.65 -6.18
C LEU A 127 8.78 2.55 -5.00
N ALA A 128 7.67 3.28 -5.09
CA ALA A 128 7.13 4.04 -3.97
C ALA A 128 5.79 3.44 -3.52
N VAL A 129 5.68 3.20 -2.21
CA VAL A 129 4.43 2.82 -1.54
C VAL A 129 4.14 3.91 -0.52
N ASP A 130 3.09 4.69 -0.75
CA ASP A 130 2.69 5.75 0.16
C ASP A 130 1.58 5.26 1.10
N ASP A 131 1.86 5.27 2.40
CA ASP A 131 0.88 4.96 3.46
C ASP A 131 0.19 6.24 3.99
N LYS A 132 0.50 7.41 3.42
CA LYS A 132 -0.37 8.59 3.55
C LYS A 132 -1.60 8.32 2.69
N LEU A 133 -2.62 7.79 3.35
CA LEU A 133 -3.90 7.42 2.76
C LEU A 133 -4.59 8.64 2.13
N VAL A 134 -4.41 8.84 0.82
CA VAL A 134 -5.11 9.88 0.07
C VAL A 134 -6.39 9.29 -0.51
N GLY A 135 -7.43 9.17 0.32
CA GLY A 135 -8.80 9.02 -0.17
C GLY A 135 -9.36 10.39 -0.57
N PRO A 136 -10.21 10.53 -1.61
CA PRO A 136 -11.01 11.74 -1.70
C PRO A 136 -11.84 11.87 -0.42
N CYS A 137 -12.03 13.10 0.01
CA CYS A 137 -12.85 13.40 1.16
C CYS A 137 -14.23 12.71 1.06
N GLY A 138 -14.69 12.07 2.14
CA GLY A 138 -15.99 11.40 2.19
C GLY A 138 -15.97 9.97 1.67
N GLN A 139 -14.80 9.42 1.34
CA GLN A 139 -14.69 8.03 0.86
C GLN A 139 -15.07 7.02 1.95
N ALA A 140 -15.81 5.98 1.57
CA ALA A 140 -16.09 4.86 2.46
C ALA A 140 -14.80 4.24 3.03
N GLY A 141 -14.80 3.99 4.34
CA GLY A 141 -13.69 3.31 5.02
C GLY A 141 -12.55 4.20 5.54
N THR A 142 -12.59 5.52 5.34
CA THR A 142 -11.64 6.47 5.98
C THR A 142 -12.02 6.81 7.43
N GLY A 143 -13.00 6.10 8.02
CA GLY A 143 -13.48 6.32 9.39
C GLY A 143 -14.51 7.45 9.47
N GLY A 144 -15.60 7.26 10.23
CA GLY A 144 -16.72 8.21 10.22
C GLY A 144 -16.33 9.62 10.70
N CYS A 145 -16.87 10.66 10.06
CA CYS A 145 -16.50 12.05 10.32
C CYS A 145 -16.67 12.53 11.78
N PHE A 146 -17.50 11.86 12.59
CA PHE A 146 -17.74 12.22 13.99
C PHE A 146 -16.79 11.54 14.98
N ILE A 147 -15.82 10.77 14.49
CA ILE A 147 -14.88 10.02 15.32
C ILE A 147 -13.46 10.35 14.82
N ALA A 148 -12.59 10.75 15.74
CA ALA A 148 -11.17 10.91 15.44
C ALA A 148 -10.58 9.57 14.96
N ASN A 149 -9.97 9.56 13.78
CA ASN A 149 -9.43 8.34 13.17
C ASN A 149 -7.90 8.41 13.00
N GLY A 150 -7.29 9.59 13.19
CA GLY A 150 -5.84 9.80 13.13
C GLY A 150 -5.22 9.75 11.74
N THR A 151 -6.04 9.49 10.72
CA THR A 151 -5.65 9.51 9.29
C THR A 151 -6.23 10.75 8.63
N PRO A 152 -5.66 11.26 7.53
CA PRO A 152 -6.32 12.28 6.75
C PRO A 152 -7.72 11.86 6.28
N PHE A 153 -8.64 12.83 6.19
CA PHE A 153 -10.02 12.65 5.74
C PHE A 153 -10.91 11.84 6.70
N CYS A 154 -12.20 11.84 6.37
CA CYS A 154 -13.21 10.98 6.98
C CYS A 154 -14.19 10.47 5.93
N ASP A 155 -15.01 9.51 6.36
CA ASP A 155 -16.06 8.87 5.62
C ASP A 155 -17.38 9.61 5.89
N ASP A 156 -18.08 9.99 4.82
CA ASP A 156 -19.39 10.65 4.86
C ASP A 156 -20.51 9.71 5.36
N THR A 157 -20.18 8.56 5.93
CA THR A 157 -21.12 7.71 6.68
C THR A 157 -21.42 8.22 8.10
N CYS A 158 -20.69 9.22 8.63
CA CYS A 158 -20.93 9.90 9.93
C CYS A 158 -21.26 8.98 11.14
N GLY A 159 -20.87 7.71 11.13
CA GLY A 159 -21.26 6.74 12.17
C GLY A 159 -22.76 6.44 12.24
N GLY A 160 -23.55 6.77 11.20
CA GLY A 160 -25.01 6.68 11.15
C GLY A 160 -25.57 6.86 9.73
N PRO A 161 -26.68 7.59 9.52
CA PRO A 161 -27.13 7.98 8.18
C PRO A 161 -26.03 8.79 7.46
N PRO A 162 -25.89 8.63 6.13
CA PRO A 162 -24.89 9.36 5.38
C PRO A 162 -25.06 10.88 5.53
N CYS A 163 -23.94 11.59 5.62
CA CYS A 163 -23.80 13.03 5.71
C CYS A 163 -22.98 13.55 4.50
N PRO A 164 -23.57 13.55 3.28
CA PRO A 164 -22.82 13.84 2.07
C PRO A 164 -22.16 15.21 2.12
N GLY A 165 -20.85 15.26 1.85
CA GLY A 165 -20.07 16.48 1.82
C GLY A 165 -19.55 16.95 3.18
N CYS A 166 -19.79 16.22 4.28
CA CYS A 166 -19.28 16.59 5.59
C CYS A 166 -17.76 16.70 5.59
N CYS A 167 -17.09 15.67 5.05
CA CYS A 167 -15.65 15.68 4.94
C CYS A 167 -15.17 16.94 4.21
N THR A 168 -15.72 17.23 3.02
CA THR A 168 -15.28 18.39 2.21
C THR A 168 -15.49 19.72 2.92
N MET A 169 -16.55 19.83 3.72
CA MET A 169 -16.85 21.04 4.48
C MET A 169 -15.79 21.31 5.56
N ILE A 170 -15.43 20.28 6.32
CA ILE A 170 -14.41 20.40 7.37
C ILE A 170 -13.03 20.63 6.76
N CYS A 171 -12.70 19.92 5.68
CA CYS A 171 -11.43 20.11 4.98
C CYS A 171 -11.28 21.51 4.37
N ALA A 172 -12.38 22.13 3.93
CA ALA A 172 -12.36 23.52 3.48
C ALA A 172 -12.19 24.53 4.64
N ALA A 173 -12.65 24.18 5.84
CA ALA A 173 -12.51 25.01 7.03
C ALA A 173 -11.12 24.86 7.67
N ASP A 174 -10.58 23.64 7.70
CA ASP A 174 -9.28 23.30 8.25
C ASP A 174 -8.53 22.27 7.37
N PRO A 175 -7.56 22.73 6.56
CA PRO A 175 -6.74 21.84 5.73
C PRO A 175 -5.96 20.78 6.52
N PHE A 176 -5.69 20.99 7.81
CA PHE A 176 -5.02 19.99 8.66
C PHE A 176 -5.78 18.65 8.66
N CYS A 177 -7.11 18.68 8.65
CA CYS A 177 -7.96 17.49 8.68
C CYS A 177 -7.80 16.59 7.44
N CYS A 178 -7.38 17.14 6.30
CA CYS A 178 -7.16 16.43 5.04
C CYS A 178 -5.68 16.28 4.65
N ASP A 179 -4.79 17.09 5.20
CA ASP A 179 -3.36 17.05 4.84
C ASP A 179 -2.53 16.30 5.89
N THR A 180 -3.03 16.28 7.13
CA THR A 180 -2.28 15.76 8.28
C THR A 180 -2.99 14.63 9.00
N ALA A 181 -4.15 14.90 9.61
CA ALA A 181 -4.90 13.91 10.38
C ALA A 181 -6.31 14.40 10.74
N TRP A 182 -7.25 13.47 10.77
CA TRP A 182 -8.58 13.66 11.34
C TRP A 182 -8.56 13.36 12.83
N ASP A 183 -8.27 14.39 13.62
CA ASP A 183 -8.18 14.33 15.07
C ASP A 183 -9.51 14.67 15.77
N GLN A 184 -9.48 14.85 17.10
CA GLN A 184 -10.68 15.18 17.86
C GLN A 184 -11.26 16.55 17.49
N ILE A 185 -10.44 17.52 17.08
CA ILE A 185 -10.91 18.84 16.66
C ILE A 185 -11.67 18.72 15.35
N CYS A 186 -11.15 17.96 14.38
CA CYS A 186 -11.85 17.66 13.13
C CYS A 186 -13.20 16.95 13.39
N ALA A 187 -13.21 15.97 14.30
CA ALA A 187 -14.41 15.23 14.66
C ALA A 187 -15.46 16.10 15.36
N ASP A 188 -15.06 16.94 16.31
CA ASP A 188 -15.96 17.87 17.01
C ASP A 188 -16.53 18.92 16.04
N ALA A 189 -15.70 19.45 15.13
CA ALA A 189 -16.15 20.38 14.10
C ALA A 189 -17.16 19.76 13.15
N ALA A 190 -16.98 18.48 12.78
CA ALA A 190 -17.93 17.72 11.98
C ALA A 190 -19.26 17.52 12.70
N GLN A 191 -19.25 17.18 13.99
CA GLN A 191 -20.47 17.01 14.79
C GLN A 191 -21.30 18.29 14.86
N VAL A 192 -20.67 19.46 14.80
CA VAL A 192 -21.37 20.76 14.77
C VAL A 192 -21.84 21.13 13.37
N SER A 193 -20.99 20.93 12.36
CA SER A 193 -21.21 21.46 11.00
C SER A 193 -22.02 20.53 10.10
N CYS A 194 -22.01 19.22 10.37
CA CYS A 194 -22.55 18.20 9.47
C CYS A 194 -23.77 17.46 10.02
N VAL A 195 -24.31 17.84 11.19
CA VAL A 195 -25.55 17.25 11.70
C VAL A 195 -26.72 17.66 10.80
N VAL A 196 -27.30 16.65 10.14
CA VAL A 196 -28.60 16.77 9.49
C VAL A 196 -29.67 16.89 10.57
N VAL A 197 -30.03 18.12 10.94
CA VAL A 197 -31.25 18.36 11.72
C VAL A 197 -32.45 17.83 10.93
N PRO A 198 -33.22 16.86 11.45
CA PRO A 198 -34.48 16.48 10.85
C PRO A 198 -35.35 17.72 10.70
N VAL A 199 -35.96 17.90 9.53
CA VAL A 199 -36.78 19.08 9.20
C VAL A 199 -37.91 19.31 10.21
N GLU A 200 -38.30 18.27 10.96
CA GLU A 200 -39.30 18.34 12.03
C GLU A 200 -38.95 19.25 13.22
N LEU A 201 -37.68 19.66 13.40
CA LEU A 201 -37.30 20.59 14.47
C LEU A 201 -37.06 22.04 14.00
N LYS A 202 -37.13 22.33 12.70
CA LYS A 202 -37.01 23.71 12.19
C LYS A 202 -38.33 24.50 12.24
N ASN A 203 -39.44 23.84 12.56
CA ASN A 203 -40.78 24.43 12.60
C ASN A 203 -41.34 24.60 14.03
N PHE A 204 -40.52 24.50 15.08
CA PHE A 204 -40.97 24.94 16.40
C PHE A 204 -40.86 26.46 16.49
N GLU A 205 -41.77 27.13 15.78
CA GLU A 205 -42.14 28.51 16.07
C GLU A 205 -42.69 28.51 17.51
N ILE A 206 -41.99 29.18 18.42
CA ILE A 206 -42.50 29.50 19.75
C ILE A 206 -43.58 30.56 19.53
N ASP A 207 -44.81 30.11 19.29
CA ASP A 207 -45.98 30.98 19.41
C ASP A 207 -46.12 31.34 20.89
N GLY A 208 -45.92 32.62 21.19
CA GLY A 208 -46.05 33.21 22.53
C GLY A 208 -47.49 33.31 23.02
#